data_AF-A0A7T7HPS1-F1
#
_entry.id   AF-A0A7T7HPS1-F1
#
_cell.length_a   1.000
_cell.length_b   1.000
_cell.length_c   1.000
_cell.angle_alpha   90.00
_cell.angle_beta   90.00
_cell.angle_gamma   90.00
#
_symmetry.space_group_name_H-M   'P 1'
#
loop_
_entity.id
_entity.type
_entity.pdbx_description
1 polymer ?
#
loop_
_entity_poly.entity_id
_entity_poly.type
_entity_poly.pdbx_seq_one_letter_code
_entity_poly.pdbx_strand_id
1 'polypeptide(L)'
;MTSALFSRAIRRPPVASYGFIAAALLWGGTILMSDGRGATEMLAIALSFSIFTVTVGTGQMFVIASGPGNIDLSCSAVITACAYLGMNVMGGSSVMLPLGILLALVAGGLIGGFNYGLVRALRIPPIIATLATSFIVMSFAMWAGGDSTVKPPALLSQFMDWRIAGVQVVLVLALLGSLCVHIVLSRTEYGRHLLAIGQNERAARLAGVRTERVRMIAYVVSGVMAGLCGVLLAGFTGGAALNMGESYLMESVAVAVLGGTAVSGGRASAFGIWGAALFLSLLVTLLNTSGIAAGSRYIFTGITILIVILFATERR
;
A
#
# COMPACT_ATOMS: atom_id res chain seq x y z
N MET A 1 -23.73 -6.22 42.41
CA MET A 1 -22.52 -7.02 42.12
C MET A 1 -22.62 -7.89 40.86
N THR A 2 -23.74 -7.90 40.13
CA THR A 2 -23.96 -8.74 38.93
C THR A 2 -23.70 -8.02 37.59
N SER A 3 -23.59 -6.68 37.57
CA SER A 3 -23.34 -5.90 36.34
C SER A 3 -21.86 -5.76 35.96
N ALA A 4 -20.94 -6.02 36.88
CA ALA A 4 -19.49 -5.86 36.65
C ALA A 4 -18.82 -7.08 35.99
N LEU A 5 -19.48 -8.24 35.95
CA LEU A 5 -18.96 -9.46 35.35
C LEU A 5 -19.34 -9.61 33.87
N PHE A 6 -20.43 -8.98 33.42
CA PHE A 6 -20.86 -9.04 32.02
C PHE A 6 -20.10 -8.06 31.10
N SER A 7 -19.56 -6.97 31.64
CA SER A 7 -18.80 -5.97 30.86
C SER A 7 -17.38 -6.41 30.49
N ARG A 8 -16.86 -7.51 31.07
CA ARG A 8 -15.54 -8.07 30.75
C ARG A 8 -15.55 -9.08 29.61
N ALA A 9 -16.72 -9.52 29.14
CA ALA A 9 -16.86 -10.57 28.13
C ALA A 9 -16.76 -10.08 26.67
N ILE A 10 -16.93 -8.77 26.42
CA ILE A 10 -16.78 -8.18 25.08
C ILE A 10 -15.48 -7.38 25.05
N ARG A 11 -14.33 -8.08 25.06
CA ARG A 11 -13.06 -7.43 24.70
C ARG A 11 -13.16 -7.02 23.23
N ARG A 12 -13.29 -5.71 22.99
CA ARG A 12 -13.39 -5.16 21.64
C ARG A 12 -12.19 -5.60 20.81
N PRO A 13 -12.40 -5.97 19.53
CA PRO A 13 -11.31 -6.49 18.73
C PRO A 13 -10.34 -5.33 18.41
N PRO A 14 -9.02 -5.60 18.28
CA PRO A 14 -8.01 -4.57 18.07
C PRO A 14 -8.30 -3.80 16.76
N VAL A 15 -7.95 -2.51 16.70
CA VAL A 15 -8.27 -1.65 15.53
C VAL A 15 -7.85 -2.24 14.19
N ALA A 16 -6.73 -2.98 14.16
CA ALA A 16 -6.22 -3.68 12.99
C ALA A 16 -7.15 -4.78 12.44
N SER A 17 -8.13 -5.24 13.21
CA SER A 17 -9.07 -6.31 12.80
C SER A 17 -10.32 -5.79 12.09
N TYR A 18 -10.63 -4.49 12.16
CA TYR A 18 -11.83 -3.94 11.54
C TYR A 18 -11.85 -4.09 10.03
N GLY A 19 -10.70 -3.99 9.36
CA GLY A 19 -10.58 -4.27 7.93
C GLY A 19 -10.98 -5.72 7.59
N PHE A 20 -10.53 -6.70 8.38
CA PHE A 20 -10.92 -8.10 8.18
C PHE A 20 -12.40 -8.35 8.44
N ILE A 21 -12.97 -7.73 9.46
CA ILE A 21 -14.41 -7.83 9.75
C ILE A 21 -15.21 -7.23 8.59
N ALA A 22 -14.82 -6.06 8.10
CA ALA A 22 -15.48 -5.41 6.96
C ALA A 22 -15.35 -6.25 5.68
N ALA A 23 -14.16 -6.82 5.41
CA ALA A 23 -13.94 -7.74 4.30
C ALA A 23 -14.81 -9.00 4.41
N ALA A 24 -14.89 -9.61 5.59
CA ALA A 24 -15.70 -10.80 5.83
C ALA A 24 -17.21 -10.51 5.69
N LEU A 25 -17.68 -9.37 6.19
CA LEU A 25 -19.07 -8.93 6.02
C LEU A 25 -19.41 -8.68 4.56
N LEU A 26 -18.52 -8.00 3.83
CA LEU A 26 -18.71 -7.72 2.42
C LEU A 26 -18.73 -9.03 1.61
N TRP A 27 -17.79 -9.94 1.87
CA TRP A 27 -17.76 -11.25 1.23
C TRP A 27 -19.00 -12.10 1.58
N GLY A 28 -19.44 -12.11 2.85
CA GLY A 28 -20.68 -12.76 3.26
C GLY A 28 -21.89 -12.19 2.52
N GLY A 29 -21.96 -10.87 2.34
CA GLY A 29 -22.97 -10.21 1.52
C GLY A 29 -22.93 -10.67 0.06
N THR A 30 -21.74 -10.81 -0.53
CA THR A 30 -21.62 -11.32 -1.91
C THR A 30 -22.13 -12.75 -2.06
N ILE A 31 -21.89 -13.63 -1.09
CA ILE A 31 -22.39 -15.01 -1.11
C ILE A 31 -23.93 -15.01 -1.12
N LEU A 32 -24.54 -14.18 -0.27
CA LEU A 32 -26.00 -14.09 -0.17
C LEU A 32 -26.65 -13.51 -1.43
N MET A 33 -26.02 -12.54 -2.08
CA MET A 33 -26.56 -11.90 -3.29
C MET A 33 -26.38 -12.75 -4.56
N SER A 34 -25.38 -13.64 -4.58
CA SER A 34 -25.01 -14.44 -5.75
C SER A 34 -25.45 -15.91 -5.68
N ASP A 35 -26.23 -16.30 -4.68
CA ASP A 35 -26.51 -17.70 -4.34
C ASP A 35 -25.23 -18.56 -4.27
N GLY A 36 -24.13 -17.96 -3.82
CA GLY A 36 -22.80 -18.57 -3.74
C GLY A 36 -22.06 -18.74 -5.07
N ARG A 37 -22.63 -18.35 -6.21
CA ARG A 37 -21.98 -18.48 -7.52
C ARG A 37 -20.94 -17.38 -7.73
N GLY A 38 -19.70 -17.75 -8.06
CA GLY A 38 -18.62 -16.81 -8.35
C GLY A 38 -18.01 -16.11 -7.11
N ALA A 39 -18.56 -16.29 -5.90
CA ALA A 39 -18.03 -15.66 -4.68
C ALA A 39 -16.59 -16.07 -4.34
N THR A 40 -16.19 -17.29 -4.68
CA THR A 40 -14.81 -17.79 -4.52
C THR A 40 -13.86 -17.18 -5.55
N GLU A 41 -14.31 -17.02 -6.79
CA GLU A 41 -13.54 -16.38 -7.86
C GLU A 41 -13.32 -14.89 -7.56
N MET A 42 -14.36 -14.19 -7.10
CA MET A 42 -14.26 -12.79 -6.67
C MET A 42 -13.26 -12.62 -5.53
N LEU A 43 -13.25 -13.54 -4.55
CA LEU A 43 -12.28 -13.54 -3.48
C LEU A 43 -10.85 -13.76 -3.99
N ALA A 44 -10.65 -14.70 -4.94
CA ALA A 44 -9.35 -14.95 -5.54
C ALA A 44 -8.82 -13.75 -6.35
N ILE A 45 -9.70 -13.05 -7.08
CA ILE A 45 -9.37 -11.82 -7.81
C ILE A 45 -9.00 -10.71 -6.81
N ALA A 46 -9.81 -10.51 -5.78
CA ALA A 46 -9.55 -9.50 -4.76
C ALA A 46 -8.24 -9.77 -4.00
N LEU A 47 -7.94 -11.03 -3.69
CA LEU A 47 -6.65 -11.43 -3.12
C LEU A 47 -5.48 -11.06 -4.04
N SER A 48 -5.62 -11.29 -5.35
CA SER A 48 -4.60 -10.93 -6.35
C SER A 48 -4.33 -9.42 -6.34
N PHE A 49 -5.38 -8.60 -6.40
CA PHE A 49 -5.24 -7.13 -6.37
C PHE A 49 -4.74 -6.60 -5.03
N SER A 50 -5.09 -7.27 -3.92
CA SER A 50 -4.68 -6.88 -2.58
C SER A 50 -3.15 -6.89 -2.42
N ILE A 51 -2.42 -7.68 -3.21
CA ILE A 51 -0.95 -7.73 -3.15
C ILE A 51 -0.34 -6.37 -3.47
N PHE A 52 -0.83 -5.69 -4.52
CA PHE A 52 -0.36 -4.36 -4.91
C PHE A 52 -0.71 -3.33 -3.84
N THR A 53 -1.95 -3.36 -3.37
CA THR A 53 -2.44 -2.45 -2.33
C THR A 53 -1.70 -2.62 -1.00
N VAL A 54 -1.43 -3.86 -0.57
CA VAL A 54 -0.63 -4.16 0.63
C VAL A 54 0.79 -3.65 0.46
N THR A 55 1.39 -3.83 -0.71
CA THR A 55 2.77 -3.40 -0.98
C THR A 55 2.91 -1.88 -0.82
N VAL A 56 2.09 -1.11 -1.52
CA VAL A 56 2.13 0.36 -1.47
C VAL A 56 1.64 0.87 -0.11
N GLY A 57 0.57 0.30 0.44
CA GLY A 57 0.04 0.66 1.76
C GLY A 57 1.04 0.41 2.88
N THR A 58 1.90 -0.60 2.75
CA THR A 58 3.00 -0.85 3.68
C THR A 58 4.06 0.24 3.61
N GLY A 59 4.43 0.68 2.41
CA GLY A 59 5.30 1.84 2.21
C GLY A 59 4.73 3.10 2.85
N GLN A 60 3.46 3.40 2.56
CA GLN A 60 2.73 4.55 3.12
C GLN A 60 2.61 4.48 4.65
N MET A 61 2.44 3.28 5.23
CA MET A 61 2.40 3.08 6.68
C MET A 61 3.70 3.54 7.34
N PHE A 62 4.88 3.25 6.77
CA PHE A 62 6.15 3.73 7.34
C PHE A 62 6.20 5.26 7.38
N VAL A 63 5.75 5.93 6.32
CA VAL A 63 5.71 7.40 6.24
C VAL A 63 4.74 7.97 7.27
N ILE A 64 3.50 7.48 7.31
CA ILE A 64 2.47 7.95 8.27
C ILE A 64 2.92 7.69 9.72
N ALA A 65 3.48 6.51 10.00
CA ALA A 65 3.93 6.15 11.34
C ALA A 65 5.05 7.07 11.86
N SER A 66 5.83 7.68 10.95
CA SER A 66 6.99 8.52 11.28
C SER A 66 6.65 9.90 11.85
N GLY A 67 5.38 10.32 11.80
CA GLY A 67 4.92 11.56 12.44
C GLY A 67 3.66 12.18 11.85
N PRO A 68 3.10 13.17 12.54
CA PRO A 68 1.87 13.83 12.13
C PRO A 68 2.06 14.60 10.82
N GLY A 69 1.09 14.47 9.91
CA GLY A 69 1.09 15.16 8.61
C GLY A 69 2.04 14.56 7.56
N ASN A 70 2.74 13.47 7.89
CA ASN A 70 3.56 12.75 6.93
C ASN A 70 2.68 11.84 6.07
N ILE A 71 2.58 12.18 4.78
CA ILE A 71 1.88 11.40 3.77
C ILE A 71 2.71 11.54 2.48
N ASP A 72 3.04 10.40 1.85
CA ASP A 72 3.74 10.39 0.57
C ASP A 72 2.74 10.31 -0.60
N LEU A 73 2.49 11.45 -1.24
CA LEU A 73 1.62 11.54 -2.42
C LEU A 73 2.37 11.33 -3.76
N SER A 74 3.65 10.99 -3.72
CA SER A 74 4.41 10.66 -4.92
C SER A 74 4.26 9.20 -5.35
N CYS A 75 3.71 8.34 -4.47
CA CYS A 75 3.66 6.90 -4.67
C CYS A 75 3.01 6.49 -6.01
N SER A 76 1.95 7.18 -6.45
CA SER A 76 1.30 6.92 -7.74
C SER A 76 2.23 7.14 -8.94
N ALA A 77 2.90 8.30 -8.99
CA ALA A 77 3.84 8.61 -10.04
C ALA A 77 5.07 7.69 -9.99
N VAL A 78 5.53 7.32 -8.79
CA VAL A 78 6.65 6.38 -8.61
C VAL A 78 6.30 4.99 -9.15
N ILE A 79 5.09 4.48 -8.88
CA ILE A 79 4.59 3.21 -9.45
C ILE A 79 4.66 3.27 -10.97
N THR A 80 4.08 4.29 -11.60
CA THR A 80 4.09 4.46 -13.05
C THR A 80 5.51 4.58 -13.60
N ALA A 81 6.34 5.46 -13.05
CA ALA A 81 7.71 5.69 -13.52
C ALA A 81 8.58 4.44 -13.40
N CYS A 82 8.49 3.72 -12.28
CA CYS A 82 9.26 2.49 -12.06
C CYS A 82 8.76 1.33 -12.93
N ALA A 83 7.47 1.27 -13.24
CA ALA A 83 6.93 0.33 -14.20
C ALA A 83 7.51 0.56 -15.61
N TYR A 84 7.48 1.81 -16.11
CA TYR A 84 8.09 2.15 -17.40
C TYR A 84 9.59 1.89 -17.42
N LEU A 85 10.31 2.35 -16.40
CA LEU A 85 11.75 2.11 -16.30
C LEU A 85 12.07 0.62 -16.29
N GLY A 86 11.37 -0.16 -15.47
CA GLY A 86 11.54 -1.61 -15.38
C GLY A 86 11.26 -2.30 -16.71
N MET A 87 10.12 -2.02 -17.34
CA MET A 87 9.75 -2.65 -18.61
C MET A 87 10.71 -2.28 -19.75
N ASN A 88 11.09 -1.01 -19.87
CA ASN A 88 12.01 -0.55 -20.91
C ASN A 88 13.41 -1.15 -20.77
N VAL A 89 13.93 -1.25 -19.53
CA VAL A 89 15.22 -1.91 -19.27
C VAL A 89 15.14 -3.40 -19.58
N MET A 90 14.02 -4.05 -19.22
CA MET A 90 13.84 -5.47 -19.48
C MET A 90 13.73 -5.79 -20.98
N GLY A 91 13.08 -4.93 -21.76
CA GLY A 91 12.93 -5.09 -23.21
C GLY A 91 12.32 -6.44 -23.63
N GLY A 92 11.44 -7.01 -22.80
CA GLY A 92 10.88 -8.35 -22.99
C GLY A 92 11.85 -9.52 -22.72
N SER A 93 13.12 -9.25 -22.43
CA SER A 93 14.13 -10.27 -22.15
C SER A 93 14.11 -10.70 -20.69
N SER A 94 14.00 -12.01 -20.45
CA SER A 94 14.03 -12.58 -19.10
C SER A 94 15.42 -12.49 -18.46
N VAL A 95 16.48 -12.31 -19.26
CA VAL A 95 17.85 -12.13 -18.75
C VAL A 95 18.03 -10.76 -18.09
N MET A 96 17.33 -9.74 -18.60
CA MET A 96 17.37 -8.37 -18.06
C MET A 96 16.44 -8.16 -16.87
N LEU A 97 15.66 -9.18 -16.48
CA LEU A 97 14.71 -9.10 -15.38
C LEU A 97 15.35 -8.64 -14.05
N PRO A 98 16.48 -9.22 -13.57
CA PRO A 98 17.06 -8.79 -12.30
C PRO A 98 17.50 -7.32 -12.32
N LEU A 99 18.03 -6.87 -13.47
CA LEU A 99 18.46 -5.49 -13.65
C LEU A 99 17.28 -4.53 -13.68
N GLY A 100 16.20 -4.87 -14.39
CA GLY A 100 14.99 -4.05 -14.44
C GLY A 100 14.32 -3.91 -13.07
N ILE A 101 14.23 -5.00 -12.29
CA ILE A 101 13.73 -4.95 -10.91
C ILE A 101 14.66 -4.08 -10.06
N LEU A 102 15.97 -4.30 -10.09
CA LEU A 102 16.93 -3.54 -9.30
C LEU A 102 16.84 -2.04 -9.58
N LEU A 103 16.82 -1.62 -10.85
CA LEU A 103 16.74 -0.22 -11.23
C LEU A 103 15.40 0.42 -10.82
N ALA A 104 14.29 -0.31 -10.90
CA ALA A 104 13.00 0.16 -10.40
C ALA A 104 13.02 0.39 -8.88
N LEU A 105 13.59 -0.54 -8.11
CA LEU A 105 13.71 -0.39 -6.65
C LEU A 105 14.64 0.77 -6.27
N VAL A 106 15.78 0.91 -6.96
CA VAL A 106 16.73 2.00 -6.72
C VAL A 106 16.11 3.34 -7.09
N ALA A 107 15.45 3.45 -8.25
CA ALA A 107 14.77 4.69 -8.66
C ALA A 107 13.67 5.08 -7.66
N GLY A 108 12.83 4.13 -7.24
CA GLY A 108 11.83 4.37 -6.21
C GLY A 108 12.45 4.84 -4.89
N GLY A 109 13.51 4.18 -4.42
CA GLY A 109 14.24 4.57 -3.22
C GLY A 109 14.88 5.96 -3.32
N LEU A 110 15.44 6.32 -4.47
CA LEU A 110 16.01 7.65 -4.72
C LEU A 110 14.94 8.73 -4.70
N ILE A 111 13.77 8.49 -5.31
CA ILE A 111 12.64 9.43 -5.28
C ILE A 111 12.13 9.60 -3.85
N GLY A 112 12.01 8.50 -3.08
CA GLY A 112 11.67 8.56 -1.66
C GLY A 112 12.68 9.38 -0.84
N GLY A 113 13.97 9.14 -1.05
CA GLY A 113 15.04 9.93 -0.43
C GLY A 113 14.98 11.41 -0.82
N PHE A 114 14.69 11.70 -2.09
CA PHE A 114 14.52 13.05 -2.62
C PHE A 114 13.33 13.77 -1.99
N ASN A 115 12.18 13.11 -1.86
CA ASN A 115 11.00 13.63 -1.17
C ASN A 115 11.34 14.10 0.24
N TYR A 116 11.96 13.22 1.05
CA TYR A 116 12.34 13.59 2.40
C TYR A 116 13.43 14.68 2.41
N GLY A 117 14.36 14.64 1.46
CA GLY A 117 15.37 15.67 1.25
C GLY A 117 14.74 17.05 1.02
N LEU A 118 13.72 17.15 0.17
CA LEU A 118 12.97 18.39 -0.06
C LEU A 118 12.25 18.87 1.20
N VAL A 119 11.55 17.98 1.89
CA VAL A 119 10.85 18.30 3.15
C VAL A 119 11.83 18.89 4.16
N ARG A 120 12.99 18.25 4.32
CA ARG A 120 14.02 18.68 5.27
C ARG A 120 14.69 19.98 4.85
N ALA A 121 15.10 20.11 3.58
CA ALA A 121 15.87 21.24 3.09
C ALA A 121 15.02 22.51 2.96
N LEU A 122 13.82 22.39 2.42
CA LEU A 122 12.92 23.51 2.15
C LEU A 122 11.96 23.81 3.30
N ARG A 123 11.88 22.91 4.31
CA ARG A 123 11.00 23.04 5.48
C ARG A 123 9.51 23.21 5.09
N ILE A 124 9.11 22.61 3.98
CA ILE A 124 7.72 22.61 3.51
C ILE A 124 6.97 21.36 4.00
N PRO A 125 5.63 21.43 4.14
CA PRO A 125 4.82 20.28 4.49
C PRO A 125 5.03 19.08 3.54
N PRO A 126 5.11 17.83 4.04
CA PRO A 126 5.41 16.66 3.22
C PRO A 126 4.41 16.38 2.11
N ILE A 127 3.12 16.66 2.35
CA ILE A 127 2.05 16.55 1.36
C ILE A 127 2.38 17.40 0.12
N ILE A 128 2.83 18.64 0.32
CA ILE A 128 3.14 19.58 -0.77
C ILE A 128 4.39 19.11 -1.53
N ALA A 129 5.45 18.73 -0.80
CA ALA A 129 6.70 18.27 -1.40
C ALA A 129 6.50 17.00 -2.27
N THR A 130 5.76 16.03 -1.74
CA THR A 130 5.54 14.75 -2.41
C THR A 130 4.55 14.86 -3.56
N LEU A 131 3.53 15.72 -3.45
CA LEU A 131 2.63 16.02 -4.57
C LEU A 131 3.37 16.73 -5.71
N ALA A 132 4.22 17.72 -5.41
CA ALA A 132 5.04 18.38 -6.41
C ALA A 132 6.00 17.40 -7.10
N THR A 133 6.64 16.53 -6.33
CA THR A 133 7.49 15.46 -6.87
C THR A 133 6.69 14.49 -7.73
N SER A 134 5.43 14.19 -7.36
CA SER A 134 4.53 13.35 -8.15
C SER A 134 4.35 13.91 -9.58
N PHE A 135 4.11 15.22 -9.72
CA PHE A 135 3.98 15.85 -11.05
C PHE A 135 5.28 15.80 -11.86
N ILE A 136 6.43 16.03 -11.21
CA ILE A 136 7.74 15.98 -11.87
C ILE A 136 8.03 14.55 -12.35
N VAL A 137 7.88 13.56 -11.47
CA VAL A 137 8.12 12.14 -11.77
C VAL A 137 7.15 11.63 -12.84
N MET A 138 5.88 12.02 -12.77
CA MET A 138 4.90 11.68 -13.80
C MET A 138 5.28 12.29 -15.15
N SER A 139 5.75 13.55 -15.18
CA SER A 139 6.20 14.19 -16.43
C SER A 139 7.39 13.44 -17.04
N PHE A 140 8.35 13.02 -16.22
CA PHE A 140 9.45 12.16 -16.67
C PHE A 140 8.94 10.79 -17.15
N ALA A 141 7.97 10.19 -16.47
CA ALA A 141 7.37 8.93 -16.90
C ALA A 141 6.66 9.08 -18.26
N MET A 142 6.02 10.21 -18.54
CA MET A 142 5.41 10.49 -19.84
C MET A 142 6.46 10.65 -20.94
N TRP A 143 7.57 11.35 -20.66
CA TRP A 143 8.67 11.51 -21.62
C TRP A 143 9.44 10.22 -21.89
N ALA A 144 9.75 9.47 -20.84
CA ALA A 144 10.46 8.19 -20.95
C ALA A 144 9.55 7.06 -21.44
N GLY A 145 8.24 7.18 -21.20
CA GLY A 145 7.24 6.17 -21.49
C GLY A 145 6.75 6.20 -22.93
N GLY A 146 6.36 7.35 -23.49
CA GLY A 146 5.74 7.40 -24.84
C GLY A 146 4.64 6.33 -25.04
N ASP A 147 4.46 5.85 -26.28
CA ASP A 147 3.64 4.67 -26.61
C ASP A 147 4.37 3.34 -26.29
N SER A 148 5.12 3.24 -25.18
CA SER A 148 5.84 2.00 -24.85
C SER A 148 4.85 0.84 -24.63
N THR A 149 4.76 0.00 -25.65
CA THR A 149 4.01 -1.26 -25.68
C THR A 149 4.88 -2.45 -25.30
N VAL A 150 5.98 -2.19 -24.58
CA VAL A 150 6.94 -3.22 -24.17
C VAL A 150 6.23 -4.20 -23.26
N LYS A 151 6.06 -5.42 -23.77
CA LYS A 151 5.48 -6.51 -23.01
C LYS A 151 6.45 -6.95 -21.90
N PRO A 152 5.93 -7.34 -20.73
CA PRO A 152 6.74 -7.91 -19.68
C PRO A 152 7.47 -9.16 -20.18
N PRO A 153 8.69 -9.44 -19.69
CA PRO A 153 9.36 -10.70 -19.97
C PRO A 153 8.49 -11.90 -19.58
N ALA A 154 8.56 -12.97 -20.37
CA ALA A 154 7.76 -14.17 -20.14
C ALA A 154 7.92 -14.72 -18.71
N LEU A 155 9.13 -14.67 -18.15
CA LEU A 155 9.39 -15.11 -16.77
C LEU A 155 8.62 -14.29 -15.74
N LEU A 156 8.51 -12.97 -15.94
CA LEU A 156 7.78 -12.09 -15.02
C LEU A 156 6.27 -12.37 -15.06
N SER A 157 5.69 -12.48 -16.26
CA SER A 157 4.26 -12.81 -16.41
C SER A 157 3.94 -14.21 -15.88
N GLN A 158 4.77 -15.21 -16.20
CA GLN A 158 4.63 -16.56 -15.66
C GLN A 158 4.72 -16.56 -14.13
N PHE A 159 5.63 -15.78 -13.56
CA PHE A 159 5.75 -15.63 -12.11
C PHE A 159 4.53 -14.99 -11.46
N MET A 160 3.87 -14.03 -12.13
CA MET A 160 2.60 -13.45 -11.66
C MET A 160 1.45 -14.45 -11.68
N ASP A 161 1.41 -15.33 -12.68
CA ASP A 161 0.38 -16.37 -12.82
C ASP A 161 0.70 -17.66 -12.06
N TRP A 162 1.91 -17.80 -11.51
CA TRP A 162 2.38 -19.04 -10.91
C TRP A 162 1.59 -19.37 -9.63
N ARG A 163 1.00 -20.57 -9.60
CA ARG A 163 0.19 -21.08 -8.49
C ARG A 163 0.75 -22.39 -7.94
N ILE A 164 0.72 -22.53 -6.62
CA ILE A 164 1.01 -23.77 -5.89
C ILE A 164 -0.21 -24.09 -5.03
N ALA A 165 -0.78 -25.29 -5.20
CA ALA A 165 -2.02 -25.71 -4.51
C ALA A 165 -3.18 -24.70 -4.63
N GLY A 166 -3.31 -24.06 -5.81
CA GLY A 166 -4.34 -23.05 -6.09
C GLY A 166 -4.02 -21.62 -5.62
N VAL A 167 -2.97 -21.43 -4.80
CA VAL A 167 -2.56 -20.13 -4.26
C VAL A 167 -1.46 -19.51 -5.13
N GLN A 168 -1.60 -18.24 -5.48
CA GLN A 168 -0.55 -17.49 -6.21
C GLN A 168 0.71 -17.38 -5.36
N VAL A 169 1.87 -17.69 -5.94
CA VAL A 169 3.17 -17.59 -5.25
C VAL A 169 3.45 -16.16 -4.81
N VAL A 170 3.06 -15.17 -5.60
CA VAL A 170 3.20 -13.74 -5.28
C VAL A 170 2.44 -13.37 -4.00
N LEU A 171 1.27 -13.96 -3.75
CA LEU A 171 0.52 -13.76 -2.52
C LEU A 171 1.31 -14.26 -1.30
N VAL A 172 1.92 -15.45 -1.41
CA VAL A 172 2.76 -16.02 -0.35
C VAL A 172 3.96 -15.13 -0.08
N LEU A 173 4.62 -14.62 -1.12
CA LEU A 173 5.75 -13.70 -0.98
C LEU A 173 5.34 -12.36 -0.36
N ALA A 174 4.16 -11.84 -0.70
CA ALA A 174 3.62 -10.64 -0.06
C ALA A 174 3.33 -10.88 1.43
N LEU A 175 2.80 -12.04 1.80
CA LEU A 175 2.58 -12.42 3.20
C LEU A 175 3.90 -12.52 3.97
N LEU A 176 4.92 -13.14 3.37
CA LEU A 176 6.27 -13.20 3.94
C LEU A 176 6.88 -11.80 4.09
N GLY A 177 6.73 -10.93 3.09
CA GLY A 177 7.18 -9.54 3.15
C GLY A 177 6.49 -8.76 4.28
N SER A 178 5.18 -8.94 4.45
CA SER A 178 4.43 -8.34 5.55
C SER A 178 4.87 -8.86 6.91
N LEU A 179 5.19 -10.15 7.02
CA LEU A 179 5.78 -10.75 8.23
C LEU A 179 7.15 -10.15 8.54
N CYS A 180 8.01 -9.97 7.52
CA CYS A 180 9.28 -9.27 7.68
C CYS A 180 9.08 -7.85 8.21
N VAL A 181 8.11 -7.10 7.66
CA VAL A 181 7.77 -5.75 8.12
C VAL A 181 7.25 -5.77 9.56
N HIS A 182 6.42 -6.74 9.94
CA HIS A 182 5.98 -6.90 11.32
C HIS A 182 7.17 -7.14 12.27
N ILE A 183 8.13 -7.97 11.89
CA ILE A 183 9.35 -8.22 12.68
C ILE A 183 10.18 -6.93 12.77
N VAL A 184 10.34 -6.20 11.66
CA VAL A 184 11.04 -4.91 11.66
C VAL A 184 10.39 -3.94 12.65
N LEU A 185 9.06 -3.77 12.60
CA LEU A 185 8.35 -2.85 13.48
C LEU A 185 8.39 -3.27 14.95
N SER A 186 8.27 -4.57 15.25
CA SER A 186 8.13 -5.07 16.62
C SER A 186 9.44 -5.43 17.32
N ARG A 187 10.47 -5.86 16.57
CA ARG A 187 11.70 -6.41 17.13
C ARG A 187 12.94 -5.56 16.89
N THR A 188 12.98 -4.71 15.87
CA THR A 188 14.20 -3.93 15.55
C THR A 188 14.25 -2.57 16.23
N GLU A 189 15.45 -2.01 16.36
CA GLU A 189 15.67 -0.64 16.84
C GLU A 189 15.02 0.39 15.92
N TYR A 190 15.09 0.18 14.60
CA TYR A 190 14.46 1.06 13.63
C TYR A 190 12.95 1.18 13.87
N GLY A 191 12.25 0.05 14.08
CA GLY A 191 10.82 0.04 14.39
C GLY A 191 10.49 0.81 15.66
N ARG A 192 11.25 0.59 16.74
CA ARG A 192 11.09 1.32 18.01
C ARG A 192 11.31 2.82 17.84
N HIS A 193 12.37 3.21 17.13
CA HIS A 193 12.67 4.61 16.84
C HIS A 193 11.57 5.26 15.98
N LEU A 194 11.09 4.57 14.94
CA LEU A 194 10.02 5.04 14.07
C LEU A 194 8.75 5.36 14.86
N LEU A 195 8.31 4.45 15.72
CA LEU A 195 7.13 4.65 16.54
C LEU A 195 7.36 5.75 17.60
N ALA A 196 8.54 5.81 18.21
CA ALA A 196 8.88 6.84 19.19
C ALA A 196 8.86 8.26 18.58
N ILE A 197 9.47 8.46 17.40
CA ILE A 197 9.45 9.76 16.73
C ILE A 197 8.04 10.18 16.31
N GLY A 198 7.20 9.20 15.95
CA GLY A 198 5.82 9.45 15.58
C GLY A 198 4.94 9.85 16.75
N GLN A 199 5.23 9.37 17.96
CA GLN A 199 4.52 9.75 19.18
C GLN A 199 4.94 11.13 19.69
N ASN A 200 6.25 11.36 19.81
CA ASN A 200 6.78 12.64 20.25
C ASN A 200 8.22 12.81 19.75
N GLU A 201 8.36 13.57 18.65
CA GLU A 201 9.66 13.82 18.05
C GLU A 201 10.64 14.49 19.02
N ARG A 202 10.17 15.46 19.82
CA ARG A 202 11.03 16.20 20.74
C ARG A 202 11.60 15.27 21.81
N ALA A 203 10.76 14.41 22.39
CA ALA A 203 11.18 13.42 23.38
C ALA A 203 12.15 12.38 22.77
N ALA A 204 11.85 11.87 21.57
CA ALA A 204 12.73 10.93 20.88
C ALA A 204 14.11 11.54 20.57
N ARG A 205 14.16 12.81 20.16
CA ARG A 205 15.41 13.54 19.91
C ARG A 205 16.23 13.71 21.19
N LEU A 206 15.59 14.06 22.31
CA LEU A 206 16.24 14.17 23.62
C LEU A 206 16.75 12.81 24.12
N ALA A 207 16.10 11.70 23.72
CA ALA A 207 16.55 10.34 23.98
C ALA A 207 17.66 9.85 23.03
N GLY A 208 18.23 10.73 22.19
CA GLY A 208 19.35 10.39 21.29
C GLY A 208 18.96 9.75 19.95
N VAL A 209 17.66 9.67 19.64
CA VAL A 209 17.20 9.13 18.35
C VAL A 209 17.55 10.10 17.22
N ARG A 210 18.20 9.60 16.16
CA ARG A 210 18.49 10.35 14.94
C ARG A 210 17.23 10.49 14.08
N THR A 211 16.31 11.36 14.50
CA THR A 211 14.96 11.54 13.91
C THR A 211 15.00 11.70 12.39
N GLU A 212 15.93 12.51 11.90
CA GLU A 212 16.11 12.77 10.46
C GLU A 212 16.43 11.50 9.66
N ARG A 213 17.31 10.65 10.18
CA ARG A 213 17.70 9.40 9.51
C ARG A 213 16.54 8.41 9.48
N VAL A 214 15.79 8.33 10.58
CA VAL A 214 14.64 7.43 10.69
C VAL A 214 13.55 7.80 9.68
N ARG A 215 13.23 9.09 9.55
CA ARG A 215 12.25 9.55 8.55
C ARG A 215 12.75 9.38 7.12
N MET A 216 14.01 9.67 6.84
CA MET A 216 14.59 9.43 5.51
C MET A 216 14.41 7.98 5.09
N ILE A 217 14.71 7.02 5.98
CA ILE A 217 14.51 5.59 5.70
C ILE A 217 13.02 5.29 5.46
N ALA A 218 12.10 5.89 6.21
CA ALA A 218 10.66 5.68 6.01
C ALA A 218 10.19 6.09 4.60
N TYR A 219 10.65 7.24 4.09
CA TYR A 219 10.33 7.66 2.72
C TYR A 219 11.06 6.82 1.66
N VAL A 220 12.31 6.41 1.90
CA VAL A 220 13.02 5.48 1.00
C VAL A 220 12.28 4.15 0.90
N VAL A 221 11.82 3.59 2.02
CA VAL A 221 11.02 2.35 2.04
C VAL A 221 9.69 2.55 1.30
N SER A 222 9.02 3.69 1.47
CA SER A 222 7.82 4.04 0.69
C SER A 222 8.08 3.99 -0.82
N GLY A 223 9.14 4.68 -1.27
CA GLY A 223 9.53 4.70 -2.67
C GLY A 223 9.94 3.33 -3.23
N VAL A 224 10.68 2.53 -2.45
CA VAL A 224 11.05 1.16 -2.83
C VAL A 224 9.82 0.27 -2.99
N MET A 225 8.85 0.36 -2.05
CA MET A 225 7.60 -0.40 -2.14
C MET A 225 6.74 0.05 -3.33
N ALA A 226 6.67 1.35 -3.61
CA ALA A 226 6.00 1.88 -4.80
C ALA A 226 6.69 1.39 -6.09
N GLY A 227 8.02 1.37 -6.14
CA GLY A 227 8.79 0.85 -7.27
C GLY A 227 8.58 -0.65 -7.50
N LEU A 228 8.59 -1.44 -6.41
CA LEU A 228 8.27 -2.87 -6.45
C LEU A 228 6.85 -3.10 -6.99
N CYS A 229 5.89 -2.34 -6.46
CA CYS A 229 4.50 -2.42 -6.92
C CYS A 229 4.39 -2.10 -8.42
N GLY A 230 5.09 -1.10 -8.93
CA GLY A 230 5.10 -0.77 -10.36
C GLY A 230 5.54 -1.93 -11.25
N VAL A 231 6.64 -2.59 -10.91
CA VAL A 231 7.14 -3.73 -11.70
C VAL A 231 6.19 -4.93 -11.63
N LEU A 232 5.70 -5.26 -10.44
CA LEU A 232 4.75 -6.37 -10.26
C LEU A 232 3.43 -6.09 -11.00
N LEU A 233 2.92 -4.87 -10.89
CA LEU A 233 1.69 -4.47 -11.54
C LEU A 233 1.82 -4.52 -13.06
N ALA A 234 2.91 -4.00 -13.63
CA ALA A 234 3.17 -4.09 -15.06
C ALA A 234 3.32 -5.54 -15.55
N GLY A 235 3.93 -6.41 -14.74
CA GLY A 235 3.98 -7.85 -15.02
C GLY A 235 2.61 -8.51 -15.06
N PHE A 236 1.70 -8.06 -14.18
CA PHE A 236 0.34 -8.56 -14.05
C PHE A 236 -0.62 -8.01 -15.12
N THR A 237 -0.52 -6.73 -15.46
CA THR A 237 -1.39 -6.07 -16.45
C THR A 237 -0.91 -6.22 -17.89
N GLY A 238 0.24 -6.86 -18.11
CA GLY A 238 0.78 -7.11 -19.45
C GLY A 238 1.57 -5.95 -20.04
N GLY A 239 2.05 -5.02 -19.23
CA GLY A 239 2.88 -3.89 -19.66
C GLY A 239 2.73 -2.64 -18.80
N ALA A 240 3.48 -1.61 -19.15
CA ALA A 240 3.40 -0.30 -18.50
C ALA A 240 2.30 0.59 -19.11
N ALA A 241 1.57 1.33 -18.27
CA ALA A 241 0.53 2.27 -18.66
C ALA A 241 0.60 3.52 -17.75
N LEU A 242 0.38 4.70 -18.32
CA LEU A 242 0.55 5.98 -17.62
C LEU A 242 -0.37 6.14 -16.39
N ASN A 243 -1.58 5.61 -16.48
CA ASN A 243 -2.60 5.74 -15.43
C ASN A 243 -2.55 4.63 -14.36
N MET A 244 -1.61 3.67 -14.44
CA MET A 244 -1.63 2.49 -13.57
C MET A 244 -1.48 2.81 -12.07
N GLY A 245 -0.76 3.90 -11.75
CA GLY A 245 -0.48 4.30 -10.37
C GLY A 245 -1.58 5.16 -9.75
N GLU A 246 -2.50 5.71 -10.55
CA GLU A 246 -3.46 6.74 -10.10
C GLU A 246 -4.39 6.23 -8.99
N SER A 247 -4.91 5.01 -9.13
CA SER A 247 -5.80 4.41 -8.13
C SER A 247 -5.12 4.21 -6.78
N TYR A 248 -3.81 3.94 -6.77
CA TYR A 248 -3.05 3.66 -5.56
C TYR A 248 -2.69 4.90 -4.74
N LEU A 249 -2.85 6.12 -5.29
CA LEU A 249 -2.55 7.36 -4.58
C LEU A 249 -3.35 7.48 -3.28
N MET A 250 -4.67 7.43 -3.40
CA MET A 250 -5.58 7.57 -2.26
C MET A 250 -5.82 6.22 -1.56
N GLU A 251 -5.75 5.11 -2.30
CA GLU A 251 -5.91 3.78 -1.75
C GLU A 251 -4.79 3.43 -0.75
N SER A 252 -3.53 3.82 -1.03
CA SER A 252 -2.41 3.57 -0.12
C SER A 252 -2.60 4.26 1.24
N VAL A 253 -3.09 5.49 1.25
CA VAL A 253 -3.41 6.25 2.47
C VAL A 253 -4.59 5.60 3.18
N ALA A 254 -5.67 5.29 2.45
CA ALA A 254 -6.86 4.66 3.02
C ALA A 254 -6.52 3.33 3.69
N VAL A 255 -5.73 2.47 3.04
CA VAL A 255 -5.34 1.16 3.59
C VAL A 255 -4.41 1.30 4.79
N ALA A 256 -3.44 2.22 4.76
CA ALA A 256 -2.58 2.44 5.91
C ALA A 256 -3.38 2.90 7.15
N VAL A 257 -4.33 3.82 6.97
CA VAL A 257 -5.16 4.37 8.06
C VAL A 257 -6.19 3.36 8.55
N LEU A 258 -6.94 2.74 7.64
CA LEU A 258 -7.95 1.71 7.95
C LEU A 258 -7.29 0.46 8.54
N GLY A 259 -6.05 0.16 8.12
CA GLY A 259 -5.21 -0.88 8.71
C GLY A 259 -4.72 -0.57 10.13
N GLY A 260 -5.06 0.60 10.68
CA GLY A 260 -4.81 0.94 12.08
C GLY A 260 -3.55 1.77 12.31
N THR A 261 -2.91 2.28 11.26
CA THR A 261 -1.84 3.27 11.40
C THR A 261 -2.44 4.61 11.85
N ALA A 262 -1.86 5.24 12.85
CA ALA A 262 -2.36 6.52 13.34
C ALA A 262 -1.84 7.67 12.45
N VAL A 263 -2.75 8.49 11.91
CA VAL A 263 -2.40 9.70 11.12
C VAL A 263 -1.59 10.70 11.95
N SER A 264 -1.76 10.69 13.27
CA SER A 264 -0.95 11.45 14.22
C SER A 264 0.48 10.91 14.38
N GLY A 265 0.79 9.74 13.82
CA GLY A 265 2.07 9.05 13.98
C GLY A 265 2.11 8.08 15.17
N GLY A 266 3.17 7.28 15.22
CA GLY A 266 3.54 6.52 16.42
C GLY A 266 2.79 5.22 16.69
N ARG A 267 1.86 4.84 15.80
CA ARG A 267 1.19 3.52 15.79
C ARG A 267 1.10 3.01 14.37
N ALA A 268 1.44 1.73 14.17
CA ALA A 268 1.44 1.06 12.87
C ALA A 268 1.06 -0.42 13.04
N SER A 269 0.44 -1.02 12.03
CA SER A 269 0.09 -2.44 12.04
C SER A 269 0.18 -3.06 10.64
N ALA A 270 1.22 -3.85 10.41
CA ALA A 270 1.39 -4.61 9.17
C ALA A 270 0.25 -5.62 8.95
N PHE A 271 -0.29 -6.21 10.03
CA PHE A 271 -1.41 -7.13 9.94
C PHE A 271 -2.70 -6.44 9.51
N GLY A 272 -2.96 -5.22 10.02
CA GLY A 272 -4.20 -4.51 9.67
C GLY A 272 -4.23 -4.02 8.22
N ILE A 273 -3.06 -3.77 7.61
CA ILE A 273 -2.96 -3.44 6.18
C ILE A 273 -3.59 -4.53 5.32
N TRP A 274 -3.39 -5.81 5.64
CA TRP A 274 -4.02 -6.91 4.90
C TRP A 274 -5.53 -6.85 4.96
N GLY A 275 -6.11 -6.68 6.16
CA GLY A 275 -7.55 -6.58 6.31
C GLY A 275 -8.12 -5.40 5.52
N ALA A 276 -7.43 -4.26 5.56
CA ALA A 276 -7.84 -3.07 4.83
C ALA A 276 -7.72 -3.21 3.31
N ALA A 277 -6.62 -3.77 2.83
CA ALA A 277 -6.39 -4.03 1.41
C ALA A 277 -7.40 -5.04 0.86
N LEU A 278 -7.61 -6.16 1.56
CA LEU A 278 -8.61 -7.16 1.18
C LEU A 278 -10.00 -6.56 1.11
N PHE A 279 -10.38 -5.75 2.08
CA PHE A 279 -11.66 -5.06 2.08
C PHE A 279 -11.84 -4.16 0.85
N LEU A 280 -10.87 -3.27 0.58
CA LEU A 280 -10.96 -2.36 -0.57
C LEU A 280 -10.91 -3.12 -1.90
N SER A 281 -10.02 -4.11 -2.04
CA SER A 281 -9.94 -4.93 -3.25
C SER A 281 -11.23 -5.72 -3.50
N LEU A 282 -11.84 -6.28 -2.46
CA LEU A 282 -13.14 -6.96 -2.56
C LEU A 282 -14.26 -5.99 -2.97
N LEU A 283 -14.31 -4.80 -2.34
CA LEU A 283 -15.29 -3.77 -2.68
C LEU A 283 -15.17 -3.35 -4.15
N VAL A 284 -13.95 -3.02 -4.60
CA VAL A 284 -13.72 -2.59 -5.99
C VAL A 284 -14.02 -3.72 -6.98
N THR A 285 -13.63 -4.96 -6.66
CA THR A 285 -13.94 -6.14 -7.49
C THR A 285 -15.45 -6.34 -7.59
N LEU A 286 -16.18 -6.28 -6.47
CA LEU A 286 -17.64 -6.41 -6.43
C LEU A 286 -18.34 -5.36 -7.29
N LEU A 287 -17.96 -4.09 -7.13
CA LEU A 287 -18.56 -3.00 -7.89
C LEU A 287 -18.21 -3.13 -9.38
N ASN A 288 -17.00 -3.59 -9.72
CA ASN A 288 -16.58 -3.81 -11.10
C ASN A 288 -17.35 -4.95 -11.78
N THR A 289 -17.43 -6.12 -11.12
CA THR A 289 -18.15 -7.30 -11.64
C THR A 289 -19.65 -7.05 -11.75
N SER A 290 -20.21 -6.20 -10.89
CA SER A 290 -21.61 -5.74 -10.97
C SER A 290 -21.87 -4.76 -12.14
N GLY A 291 -20.87 -4.45 -12.97
CA GLY A 291 -21.02 -3.56 -14.13
C GLY A 291 -21.17 -2.08 -13.78
N ILE A 292 -20.84 -1.67 -12.55
CA ILE A 292 -20.99 -0.27 -12.12
C ILE A 292 -19.93 0.60 -12.82
N ALA A 293 -20.38 1.71 -13.42
CA ALA A 293 -19.51 2.66 -14.09
C ALA A 293 -18.41 3.20 -13.17
N ALA A 294 -17.21 3.47 -13.70
CA ALA A 294 -16.03 3.84 -12.90
C ALA A 294 -16.28 5.05 -11.97
N GLY A 295 -17.00 6.07 -12.45
CA GLY A 295 -17.36 7.24 -11.63
C GLY A 295 -18.21 6.86 -10.41
N SER A 296 -19.24 6.02 -10.60
CA SER A 296 -20.07 5.51 -9.51
C SER A 296 -19.28 4.61 -8.56
N ARG A 297 -18.31 3.84 -9.05
CA ARG A 297 -17.41 3.04 -8.19
C ARG A 297 -16.61 3.91 -7.23
N TYR A 298 -16.11 5.07 -7.67
CA TYR A 298 -15.41 6.01 -6.78
C TYR A 298 -16.33 6.58 -5.71
N ILE A 299 -17.59 6.91 -6.06
CA ILE A 299 -18.59 7.39 -5.10
C ILE A 299 -18.86 6.33 -4.02
N PHE A 300 -19.16 5.09 -4.41
CA PHE A 300 -19.41 4.01 -3.46
C PHE A 300 -18.18 3.72 -2.60
N THR A 301 -17.00 3.66 -3.21
CA THR A 301 -15.74 3.43 -2.47
C THR A 301 -15.51 4.52 -1.42
N GLY A 302 -15.71 5.79 -1.79
CA GLY A 302 -15.59 6.91 -0.87
C GLY A 302 -16.59 6.85 0.29
N ILE A 303 -17.88 6.64 -0.01
CA ILE A 303 -18.93 6.50 1.00
C ILE A 303 -18.63 5.35 1.95
N THR A 304 -18.23 4.19 1.43
CA THR A 304 -17.91 3.01 2.23
C THR A 304 -16.71 3.25 3.13
N ILE A 305 -15.66 3.91 2.65
CA ILE A 305 -14.49 4.28 3.47
C ILE A 305 -14.92 5.21 4.61
N LEU A 306 -15.74 6.24 4.34
CA LEU A 306 -16.26 7.15 5.36
C LEU A 306 -17.04 6.40 6.45
N ILE A 307 -17.92 5.47 6.06
CA ILE A 307 -18.69 4.64 6.98
C ILE A 307 -17.75 3.82 7.87
N VAL A 308 -16.79 3.11 7.28
CA VAL A 308 -15.86 2.27 8.04
C VAL A 308 -15.01 3.09 9.00
N ILE A 309 -14.52 4.26 8.57
CA ILE A 309 -13.73 5.16 9.41
C ILE A 309 -14.58 5.72 10.55
N LEU A 310 -15.84 6.09 10.32
CA LEU A 310 -16.73 6.60 11.36
C LEU A 310 -16.93 5.55 12.46
N PHE A 311 -17.23 4.30 12.08
CA PHE A 311 -17.31 3.18 13.04
C PHE A 311 -15.98 2.86 13.73
N ALA A 312 -14.85 3.08 13.06
CA ALA A 312 -13.52 2.88 13.65
C ALA A 312 -13.08 4.03 14.58
N THR A 313 -13.57 5.26 14.33
CA THR A 313 -13.17 6.49 15.05
C THR A 313 -14.00 6.72 16.30
N GLU A 314 -15.32 6.49 16.26
CA GLU A 314 -16.21 6.58 17.45
C GLU A 314 -15.85 5.58 18.57
N ARG A 315 -14.82 4.75 18.36
CA ARG A 315 -14.38 3.68 19.26
C ARG A 315 -12.94 3.85 19.74
N ARG A 316 -12.29 4.99 19.44
CA ARG A 316 -10.99 5.43 19.99
C ARG A 316 -11.21 6.43 21.12
#